data_AF-A0A507ESF7-F1
#
_entry.id   AF-A0A507ESF7-F1
#
_cell.length_a   1.000
_cell.length_b   1.000
_cell.length_c   1.000
_cell.angle_alpha   90.00
_cell.angle_beta   90.00
_cell.angle_gamma   90.00
#
_symmetry.space_group_name_H-M   'P 1'
#
loop_
_entity.id
_entity.type
_entity.pdbx_description
1 polymer ?
#
loop_
_entity_poly.entity_id
_entity_poly.type
_entity_poly.pdbx_seq_one_letter_code
_entity_poly.pdbx_strand_id
1 'polypeptide(L)'
;MDHVGHFGTRAPTAKVKTYELRNKTKADLTKQLDELKQELASLRVQKVAGGAASKLAKIGGTELDEVQAKGIVEIRTIERWTTSVTWRIRAIWNRTWCDGCKETRQAVGSSDLLANLHDVRKSIARVNTVISQTQRDQLRIFYKGKKYIPLDLRPKKTRAIRRRLTAFEATRKTVRQQKRETHFPLRKYAVKA
;
A
#
# COMPACT_ATOMS: atom_id res chain seq x y z
N MET A 1 -24.85 36.47 0.25
CA MET A 1 -23.62 36.52 -0.55
C MET A 1 -22.79 35.34 -0.08
N ASP A 2 -23.09 34.16 -0.63
CA ASP A 2 -22.52 32.92 -0.13
C ASP A 2 -21.26 32.63 -0.94
N HIS A 3 -20.11 32.80 -0.29
CA HIS A 3 -18.82 32.41 -0.84
C HIS A 3 -18.76 30.90 -0.98
N VAL A 4 -19.17 30.40 -2.15
CA VAL A 4 -18.97 29.01 -2.55
C VAL A 4 -17.47 28.79 -2.71
N GLY A 5 -16.85 28.20 -1.69
CA GLY A 5 -15.47 27.78 -1.70
C GLY A 5 -15.20 26.90 -2.91
N HIS A 6 -14.41 27.42 -3.86
CA HIS A 6 -13.88 26.66 -4.97
C HIS A 6 -12.89 25.63 -4.41
N PHE A 7 -13.38 24.44 -4.08
CA PHE A 7 -12.53 23.27 -3.90
C PHE A 7 -11.78 23.05 -5.22
N GLY A 8 -10.47 23.28 -5.20
CA GLY A 8 -9.60 23.19 -6.36
C GLY A 8 -9.87 21.91 -7.17
N THR A 9 -10.39 22.10 -8.39
CA THR A 9 -10.60 21.05 -9.38
C THR A 9 -9.22 20.62 -9.89
N ARG A 10 -8.63 19.64 -9.21
CA ARG A 10 -7.42 18.98 -9.67
C ARG A 10 -7.66 18.39 -11.06
N ALA A 11 -6.75 18.64 -12.00
CA ALA A 11 -6.77 18.03 -13.33
C ALA A 11 -6.88 16.49 -13.19
N PRO A 12 -7.86 15.83 -13.84
CA PRO A 12 -8.03 14.40 -13.71
C PRO A 12 -6.96 13.68 -14.52
N THR A 13 -5.91 13.16 -13.88
CA THR A 13 -5.18 12.05 -14.47
C THR A 13 -6.19 10.92 -14.73
N ALA A 14 -6.28 10.44 -15.97
CA ALA A 14 -7.29 9.47 -16.38
C ALA A 14 -7.19 8.18 -15.53
N LYS A 15 -8.02 8.09 -14.49
CA LYS A 15 -8.03 6.95 -13.56
C LYS A 15 -8.49 5.70 -14.30
N VAL A 16 -7.64 4.67 -14.34
CA VAL A 16 -7.95 3.39 -14.99
C VAL A 16 -9.26 2.82 -14.44
N LYS A 17 -10.27 2.68 -15.30
CA LYS A 17 -11.59 2.18 -14.88
C LYS A 17 -11.63 0.66 -14.97
N THR A 18 -12.26 0.03 -13.99
CA THR A 18 -12.22 -1.43 -13.84
C THR A 18 -12.98 -2.18 -14.93
N TYR A 19 -14.04 -1.61 -15.50
CA TYR A 19 -14.79 -2.26 -16.59
C TYR A 19 -13.96 -2.35 -17.88
N GLU A 20 -13.11 -1.35 -18.15
CA GLU A 20 -12.23 -1.32 -19.33
C GLU A 20 -11.18 -2.43 -19.26
N LEU A 21 -10.72 -2.78 -18.04
CA LEU A 21 -9.74 -3.84 -17.83
C LEU A 21 -10.32 -5.25 -18.00
N ARG A 22 -11.62 -5.45 -17.77
CA ARG A 22 -12.25 -6.78 -17.86
C ARG A 22 -12.37 -7.29 -19.30
N ASN A 23 -12.41 -6.39 -20.27
CA ASN A 23 -12.53 -6.73 -21.69
C ASN A 23 -11.17 -6.96 -22.36
N LYS A 24 -10.06 -6.74 -21.64
CA LYS A 24 -8.69 -6.89 -22.17
C LYS A 24 -8.16 -8.30 -21.96
N THR A 25 -7.22 -8.71 -22.81
CA THR A 25 -6.56 -10.00 -22.65
C THR A 25 -5.55 -9.98 -21.49
N LYS A 26 -5.19 -11.16 -20.98
CA LYS A 26 -4.17 -11.28 -19.92
C LYS A 26 -2.83 -10.66 -20.34
N ALA A 27 -2.44 -10.83 -21.61
CA ALA A 27 -1.19 -10.29 -22.14
C ALA A 27 -1.18 -8.76 -22.12
N ASP A 28 -2.29 -8.13 -22.49
CA ASP A 28 -2.41 -6.67 -22.50
C ASP A 28 -2.41 -6.10 -21.08
N LEU A 29 -3.05 -6.81 -20.14
CA LEU A 29 -3.05 -6.43 -18.72
C LEU A 29 -1.64 -6.53 -18.11
N THR A 30 -0.84 -7.53 -18.49
CA THR A 30 0.55 -7.64 -18.01
C THR A 30 1.45 -6.54 -18.57
N LYS A 31 1.27 -6.16 -19.85
CA LYS A 31 2.01 -5.04 -20.45
C LYS A 31 1.67 -3.72 -19.75
N GLN A 32 0.38 -3.42 -19.58
CA GLN A 32 -0.08 -2.24 -18.85
C GLN A 32 0.41 -2.20 -17.40
N LEU A 33 0.51 -3.36 -16.75
CA LEU A 33 1.04 -3.46 -15.40
C LEU A 33 2.51 -3.03 -15.33
N ASP A 34 3.32 -3.48 -16.29
CA ASP A 34 4.76 -3.19 -16.28
C ASP A 34 5.06 -1.74 -16.67
N GLU A 35 4.29 -1.16 -17.60
CA GLU A 35 4.31 0.28 -17.91
C GLU A 35 3.99 1.12 -16.65
N LEU A 36 2.91 0.79 -15.93
CA LEU A 36 2.54 1.51 -14.71
C LEU A 36 3.58 1.36 -13.58
N LYS A 37 4.29 0.22 -13.50
CA LYS A 37 5.39 0.04 -12.53
C LYS A 37 6.60 0.91 -12.89
N GLN A 38 6.94 1.01 -14.17
CA GLN A 38 8.02 1.88 -14.65
C GLN A 38 7.69 3.35 -14.37
N GLU A 39 6.45 3.78 -14.63
CA GLU A 39 5.95 5.12 -14.28
C GLU A 39 5.99 5.35 -12.76
N LEU A 40 5.59 4.36 -11.95
CA LEU A 40 5.67 4.48 -10.50
C LEU A 40 7.13 4.63 -10.02
N ALA A 41 8.07 3.92 -10.66
CA ALA A 41 9.49 4.01 -10.33
C ALA A 41 10.04 5.41 -10.67
N SER A 42 9.73 5.96 -11.83
CA SER A 42 10.15 7.31 -12.21
C SER A 42 9.58 8.38 -11.26
N LEU A 43 8.29 8.29 -10.90
CA LEU A 43 7.65 9.19 -9.93
C LEU A 43 8.28 9.11 -8.53
N ARG A 44 8.75 7.92 -8.11
CA ARG A 44 9.48 7.76 -6.84
C ARG A 44 10.83 8.46 -6.88
N VAL A 45 11.58 8.35 -7.98
CA VAL A 45 12.87 9.05 -8.16
C VAL A 45 12.66 10.56 -8.13
N GLN A 46 11.68 11.07 -8.88
CA GLN A 46 11.32 12.50 -8.89
C GLN A 46 10.94 12.99 -7.49
N LYS A 47 10.23 12.18 -6.70
CA LYS A 47 9.87 12.55 -5.33
C LYS A 47 11.10 12.72 -4.43
N VAL A 48 12.13 11.90 -4.60
CA VAL A 48 13.39 11.99 -3.85
C VAL A 48 14.22 13.18 -4.34
N ALA A 49 14.35 13.36 -5.65
CA ALA A 49 15.08 14.47 -6.26
C ALA A 49 14.48 15.85 -5.90
N GLY A 50 13.14 15.96 -5.82
CA GLY A 50 12.44 17.18 -5.42
C GLY A 50 12.67 17.60 -3.95
N GLY A 51 13.16 16.70 -3.09
CA GLY A 51 13.61 17.04 -1.73
C GLY A 51 15.10 17.39 -1.63
N ALA A 52 15.90 17.03 -2.63
CA ALA A 52 17.33 17.33 -2.71
C ALA A 52 17.60 18.71 -3.34
N ALA A 53 16.75 19.15 -4.27
CA ALA A 53 16.90 20.46 -4.95
C ALA A 53 16.92 21.64 -3.97
N SER A 54 16.05 21.65 -2.94
CA SER A 54 16.01 22.71 -1.93
C SER A 54 17.19 22.69 -0.95
N LYS A 55 17.87 21.54 -0.82
CA LYS A 55 19.11 21.41 -0.03
C LYS A 55 20.33 21.84 -0.84
N LEU A 56 20.40 21.50 -2.12
CA LEU A 56 21.49 21.91 -3.02
C LEU A 56 21.46 23.41 -3.34
N ALA A 57 20.27 24.01 -3.50
CA ALA A 57 20.12 25.46 -3.68
C ALA A 57 20.65 26.28 -2.49
N LYS A 58 20.65 25.70 -1.27
CA LYS A 58 21.23 26.33 -0.07
C LYS A 58 22.75 26.19 0.02
N ILE A 59 23.33 25.22 -0.67
CA ILE A 59 24.78 24.98 -0.71
C ILE A 59 25.44 25.84 -1.79
N GLY A 60 24.73 26.14 -2.89
CA GLY A 60 25.22 27.02 -3.97
C GLY A 60 25.02 28.52 -3.72
N GLY A 61 24.48 28.92 -2.56
CA GLY A 61 24.12 30.30 -2.25
C GLY A 61 25.09 31.04 -1.31
N THR A 62 26.25 30.47 -0.98
CA THR A 62 27.31 31.21 -0.28
C THR A 62 28.25 31.81 -1.32
N GLU A 63 28.19 33.14 -1.42
CA GLU A 63 29.13 34.02 -2.10
C GLU A 63 30.58 33.55 -1.94
N LEU A 64 31.27 33.47 -3.09
CA LEU A 64 32.70 33.67 -3.15
C LEU A 64 32.97 35.16 -2.98
N ASP A 65 33.01 35.62 -1.74
CA ASP A 65 33.57 36.94 -1.44
C ASP A 65 35.09 36.85 -1.35
N GLU A 66 35.71 37.63 -2.23
CA GLU A 66 37.07 38.20 -2.20
C GLU A 66 38.10 37.58 -1.23
N VAL A 67 39.02 36.77 -1.77
CA VAL A 67 40.33 36.56 -1.14
C VAL A 67 41.33 37.50 -1.80
N GLN A 68 41.67 38.54 -1.04
CA GLN A 68 42.71 39.52 -1.33
C GLN A 68 44.05 38.87 -1.70
N ALA A 69 44.64 39.42 -2.75
CA ALA A 69 46.06 39.30 -3.01
C ALA A 69 46.87 39.92 -1.85
N LYS A 70 47.75 39.14 -1.23
CA LYS A 70 49.14 39.47 -0.83
C LYS A 70 49.68 38.35 0.06
N GLY A 71 50.72 37.68 -0.42
CA GLY A 71 51.41 36.65 0.35
C GLY A 71 52.18 37.23 1.53
N ILE A 72 52.35 36.39 2.55
CA ILE A 72 53.55 36.39 3.39
C ILE A 72 53.95 34.93 3.56
N VAL A 73 55.15 34.63 3.10
CA VAL A 73 55.91 33.42 3.37
C VAL A 73 56.29 33.46 4.85
N GLU A 74 55.78 32.54 5.65
CA GLU A 74 56.44 32.17 6.90
C GLU A 74 56.31 30.66 7.16
N ILE A 75 57.39 29.98 6.81
CA ILE A 75 58.03 28.94 7.63
C ILE A 75 57.25 27.63 7.83
N ARG A 76 57.68 26.64 7.03
CA ARG A 76 57.82 25.25 7.50
C ARG A 76 58.68 25.22 8.77
N THR A 77 58.07 24.99 9.90
CA THR A 77 58.60 24.24 11.07
C THR A 77 57.44 24.18 12.05
N ILE A 78 56.80 23.03 12.28
CA ILE A 78 57.28 21.94 13.12
C ILE A 78 56.45 20.71 12.73
N GLU A 79 57.09 19.73 12.10
CA GLU A 79 56.67 18.36 12.26
C GLU A 79 56.93 17.93 13.71
N ARG A 80 56.15 16.94 14.18
CA ARG A 80 56.42 16.07 15.33
C ARG A 80 55.77 16.47 16.65
N TRP A 81 54.51 16.07 16.83
CA TRP A 81 54.12 15.21 17.97
C TRP A 81 52.97 14.29 17.54
N THR A 82 53.33 13.02 17.36
CA THR A 82 52.40 11.91 17.35
C THR A 82 51.62 11.84 18.65
N THR A 83 50.33 11.49 18.53
CA THR A 83 49.54 10.71 19.51
C THR A 83 49.53 11.20 20.97
N SER A 84 48.41 11.82 21.41
CA SER A 84 47.70 11.47 22.67
C SER A 84 46.63 12.50 23.05
N VAL A 85 45.66 12.87 22.19
CA VAL A 85 44.42 13.57 22.64
C VAL A 85 43.20 13.20 21.78
N THR A 86 43.13 11.97 21.25
CA THR A 86 41.95 11.43 20.56
C THR A 86 40.80 11.03 21.49
N TRP A 87 40.77 11.53 22.74
CA TRP A 87 39.72 11.23 23.71
C TRP A 87 39.11 12.43 24.44
N ARG A 88 39.50 13.67 24.10
CA ARG A 88 38.98 14.88 24.78
C ARG A 88 38.15 15.85 23.92
N ILE A 89 38.01 15.60 22.62
CA ILE A 89 37.08 16.34 21.72
C ILE A 89 35.76 15.56 21.48
N ARG A 90 35.63 14.33 21.99
CA ARG A 90 34.37 13.55 22.01
C ARG A 90 33.36 14.06 23.06
N ALA A 91 33.78 14.91 24.00
CA ALA A 91 32.96 15.41 25.11
C ALA A 91 32.28 16.77 24.87
N ILE A 92 32.50 17.42 23.70
CA ILE A 92 31.81 18.66 23.31
C ILE A 92 30.70 18.40 22.27
N TRP A 93 30.66 17.20 21.67
CA TRP A 93 29.60 16.80 20.73
C TRP A 93 28.41 16.08 21.39
N ASN A 94 28.10 16.38 22.65
CA ASN A 94 26.90 15.85 23.31
C ASN A 94 26.28 16.87 24.28
N ARG A 95 26.26 18.15 23.87
CA ARG A 95 25.66 19.25 24.64
C ARG A 95 25.05 20.39 23.79
N THR A 96 24.60 20.07 22.59
CA THR A 96 23.68 20.90 21.78
C THR A 96 22.66 20.00 21.06
N TRP A 97 22.17 19.01 21.78
CA TRP A 97 21.09 18.11 21.34
C TRP A 97 19.95 18.14 22.36
N CYS A 98 19.58 19.35 22.77
CA CYS A 98 18.37 19.66 23.52
C CYS A 98 18.29 21.19 23.62
N ASP A 99 17.93 21.84 22.51
CA ASP A 99 17.20 23.13 22.46
C ASP A 99 17.04 23.52 21.00
N GLY A 100 15.81 23.36 20.50
CA GLY A 100 15.45 23.56 19.10
C GLY A 100 13.95 23.36 18.90
N CYS A 101 13.19 24.02 19.78
CA CYS A 101 11.74 24.11 19.74
C CYS A 101 11.30 24.87 18.48
N LYS A 102 10.46 24.21 17.67
CA LYS A 102 9.50 24.79 16.71
C LYS A 102 10.05 25.84 15.73
N GLU A 103 10.93 25.41 14.82
CA GLU A 103 11.04 26.07 13.52
C GLU A 103 10.03 25.43 12.56
N THR A 104 9.21 26.27 11.95
CA THR A 104 8.13 25.94 10.99
C THR A 104 8.48 24.78 10.07
N ARG A 105 7.78 23.65 10.22
CA ARG A 105 7.79 22.58 9.21
C ARG A 105 6.97 23.06 8.02
N GLN A 106 7.57 23.93 7.21
CA GLN A 106 7.06 24.31 5.90
C GLN A 106 6.83 23.02 5.10
N ALA A 107 5.56 22.72 4.85
CA ALA A 107 5.15 21.72 3.89
C ALA A 107 5.39 22.25 2.47
N VAL A 108 6.65 22.45 2.09
CA VAL A 108 7.05 22.62 0.69
C VAL A 108 7.42 21.26 0.12
N GLY A 109 6.40 20.41 0.01
CA GLY A 109 6.43 19.25 -0.87
C GLY A 109 5.22 19.38 -1.78
N SER A 110 5.43 19.80 -3.04
CA SER A 110 4.38 19.97 -4.04
C SER A 110 3.32 18.85 -3.94
N SER A 111 2.09 19.23 -3.55
CA SER A 111 0.93 18.35 -3.36
C SER A 111 0.58 17.55 -4.62
N ASP A 112 1.04 18.04 -5.76
CA ASP A 112 0.68 17.51 -7.07
C ASP A 112 1.48 16.26 -7.40
N LEU A 113 2.79 16.23 -7.10
CA LEU A 113 3.64 15.04 -7.28
C LEU A 113 3.19 13.87 -6.39
N LEU A 114 2.75 14.15 -5.16
CA LEU A 114 2.36 13.12 -4.20
C LEU A 114 1.05 12.41 -4.58
N ALA A 115 0.08 13.11 -5.15
CA ALA A 115 -1.17 12.47 -5.50
C ALA A 115 -1.15 11.76 -6.87
N ASN A 116 -0.23 12.12 -7.77
CA ASN A 116 0.05 11.30 -8.97
C ASN A 116 0.61 9.91 -8.56
N LEU A 117 1.50 9.87 -7.56
CA LEU A 117 2.04 8.62 -7.00
C LEU A 117 0.94 7.71 -6.43
N HIS A 118 -0.02 8.31 -5.73
CA HIS A 118 -1.14 7.59 -5.14
C HIS A 118 -2.09 7.04 -6.22
N ASP A 119 -2.38 7.80 -7.26
CA ASP A 119 -3.29 7.39 -8.33
C ASP A 119 -2.69 6.25 -9.17
N VAL A 120 -1.39 6.30 -9.49
CA VAL A 120 -0.68 5.18 -10.17
C VAL A 120 -0.69 3.91 -9.30
N ARG A 121 -0.47 4.02 -7.98
CA ARG A 121 -0.58 2.87 -7.05
C ARG A 121 -1.97 2.25 -7.07
N LYS A 122 -3.02 3.07 -7.11
CA LYS A 122 -4.42 2.61 -7.21
C LYS A 122 -4.68 1.94 -8.56
N SER A 123 -4.15 2.46 -9.66
CA SER A 123 -4.25 1.85 -10.99
C SER A 123 -3.58 0.47 -11.04
N ILE A 124 -2.36 0.32 -10.53
CA ILE A 124 -1.66 -0.97 -10.42
C ILE A 124 -2.48 -1.98 -9.61
N ALA A 125 -3.02 -1.55 -8.46
CA ALA A 125 -3.85 -2.42 -7.63
C ALA A 125 -5.12 -2.89 -8.36
N ARG A 126 -5.76 -2.02 -9.16
CA ARG A 126 -6.93 -2.39 -9.99
C ARG A 126 -6.57 -3.45 -11.03
N VAL A 127 -5.46 -3.27 -11.76
CA VAL A 127 -5.00 -4.23 -12.78
C VAL A 127 -4.69 -5.60 -12.15
N ASN A 128 -3.89 -5.63 -11.08
CA ASN A 128 -3.59 -6.87 -10.35
C ASN A 128 -4.86 -7.57 -9.81
N THR A 129 -5.84 -6.78 -9.36
CA THR A 129 -7.12 -7.32 -8.89
C THR A 129 -7.84 -8.05 -10.02
N VAL A 130 -7.95 -7.43 -11.20
CA VAL A 130 -8.60 -8.05 -12.38
C VAL A 130 -7.88 -9.33 -12.80
N ILE A 131 -6.55 -9.31 -12.89
CA ILE A 131 -5.74 -10.50 -13.21
C ILE A 131 -5.99 -11.64 -12.21
N SER A 132 -6.01 -11.33 -10.91
CA SER A 132 -6.26 -12.35 -9.87
C SER A 132 -7.70 -12.88 -9.87
N GLN A 133 -8.68 -12.06 -10.29
CA GLN A 133 -10.08 -12.47 -10.42
C GLN A 133 -10.23 -13.47 -11.56
N THR A 134 -9.73 -13.15 -12.76
CA THR A 134 -9.82 -14.02 -13.93
C THR A 134 -9.13 -15.37 -13.71
N GLN A 135 -7.95 -15.37 -13.09
CA GLN A 135 -7.25 -16.60 -12.71
C GLN A 135 -8.07 -17.46 -11.73
N ARG A 136 -8.64 -16.85 -10.69
CA ARG A 136 -9.46 -17.59 -9.71
C ARG A 136 -10.75 -18.12 -10.32
N ASP A 137 -11.37 -17.38 -11.24
CA ASP A 137 -12.59 -17.81 -11.91
C ASP A 137 -12.33 -18.97 -12.88
N GLN A 138 -11.21 -18.94 -13.61
CA GLN A 138 -10.74 -20.08 -14.40
C GLN A 138 -10.49 -21.33 -13.52
N LEU A 139 -9.86 -21.16 -12.35
CA LEU A 139 -9.65 -22.26 -11.40
C LEU A 139 -10.98 -22.79 -10.84
N ARG A 140 -11.96 -21.93 -10.58
CA ARG A 140 -13.30 -22.35 -10.14
C ARG A 140 -14.00 -23.19 -11.18
N ILE A 141 -13.89 -22.85 -12.45
CA ILE A 141 -14.43 -23.63 -13.56
C ILE A 141 -13.71 -24.99 -13.63
N PHE A 142 -12.38 -25.01 -13.57
CA PHE A 142 -11.59 -26.24 -13.63
C PHE A 142 -11.83 -27.21 -12.45
N TYR A 143 -12.05 -26.68 -11.25
CA TYR A 143 -12.32 -27.50 -10.04
C TYR A 143 -13.83 -27.69 -9.76
N LYS A 144 -14.71 -27.23 -10.67
CA LYS A 144 -16.15 -27.40 -10.52
C LYS A 144 -16.52 -28.89 -10.46
N GLY A 145 -17.28 -29.29 -9.45
CA GLY A 145 -17.75 -30.67 -9.28
C GLY A 145 -16.69 -31.67 -8.79
N LYS A 146 -15.40 -31.29 -8.71
CA LYS A 146 -14.38 -32.15 -8.13
C LYS A 146 -14.58 -32.28 -6.63
N LYS A 147 -14.45 -33.50 -6.11
CA LYS A 147 -14.58 -33.79 -4.66
C LYS A 147 -13.60 -32.98 -3.81
N TYR A 148 -12.35 -32.87 -4.27
CA TYR A 148 -11.29 -32.15 -3.57
C TYR A 148 -10.99 -30.84 -4.27
N ILE A 149 -11.35 -29.75 -3.58
CA ILE A 149 -11.03 -28.39 -3.99
C ILE A 149 -9.90 -27.80 -3.12
N PRO A 150 -9.04 -26.95 -3.70
CA PRO A 150 -8.00 -26.23 -2.95
C PRO A 150 -8.59 -25.37 -1.81
N LEU A 151 -7.81 -25.15 -0.75
CA LEU A 151 -8.27 -24.42 0.45
C LEU A 151 -8.79 -23.01 0.14
N ASP A 152 -8.19 -22.31 -0.83
CA ASP A 152 -8.56 -20.94 -1.20
C ASP A 152 -9.91 -20.84 -1.90
N LEU A 153 -10.31 -21.90 -2.61
CA LEU A 153 -11.59 -21.99 -3.30
C LEU A 153 -12.70 -22.56 -2.41
N ARG A 154 -12.38 -23.03 -1.19
CA ARG A 154 -13.40 -23.50 -0.24
C ARG A 154 -14.29 -22.34 0.21
N PRO A 155 -15.59 -22.61 0.45
CA PRO A 155 -16.49 -21.60 0.99
C PRO A 155 -15.95 -21.08 2.33
N LYS A 156 -15.89 -19.75 2.48
CA LYS A 156 -15.48 -19.10 3.72
C LYS A 156 -16.63 -19.17 4.73
N LYS A 157 -16.55 -20.16 5.61
CA LYS A 157 -17.45 -20.39 6.75
C LYS A 157 -16.61 -20.58 8.01
N THR A 158 -17.20 -20.40 9.18
CA THR A 158 -16.52 -20.70 10.44
C THR A 158 -16.22 -22.20 10.55
N ARG A 159 -15.19 -22.54 11.34
CA ARG A 159 -14.77 -23.93 11.56
C ARG A 159 -15.90 -24.80 12.13
N ALA A 160 -16.69 -24.25 13.06
CA ALA A 160 -17.86 -24.92 13.64
C ALA A 160 -18.90 -25.27 12.56
N ILE A 161 -19.25 -24.32 11.68
CA ILE A 161 -20.19 -24.55 10.58
C ILE A 161 -19.65 -25.58 9.58
N ARG A 162 -18.33 -25.64 9.35
CA ARG A 162 -17.72 -26.65 8.47
C ARG A 162 -17.73 -28.07 9.06
N ARG A 163 -17.81 -28.21 10.38
CA ARG A 163 -17.73 -29.50 11.09
C ARG A 163 -19.08 -30.04 11.57
N ARG A 164 -20.14 -29.21 11.59
CA ARG A 164 -21.49 -29.68 11.91
C ARG A 164 -21.97 -30.72 10.90
N LEU A 165 -22.93 -31.54 11.31
CA LEU A 165 -23.60 -32.50 10.44
C LEU A 165 -24.23 -31.80 9.22
N THR A 166 -24.19 -32.46 8.07
CA THR A 166 -24.93 -32.01 6.89
C THR A 166 -26.43 -32.11 7.16
N ALA A 167 -27.24 -31.31 6.45
CA ALA A 167 -28.69 -31.36 6.63
C ALA A 167 -29.25 -32.77 6.36
N PHE A 168 -28.70 -33.47 5.36
CA PHE A 168 -29.05 -34.85 5.05
C PHE A 168 -28.69 -35.85 6.15
N GLU A 169 -27.54 -35.68 6.81
CA GLU A 169 -27.19 -36.50 7.98
C GLU A 169 -28.11 -36.21 9.16
N ALA A 170 -28.39 -34.93 9.42
CA ALA A 170 -29.23 -34.51 10.53
C ALA A 170 -30.70 -34.92 10.36
N THR A 171 -31.22 -34.99 9.12
CA THR A 171 -32.59 -35.40 8.84
C THR A 171 -32.74 -36.90 8.61
N ARG A 172 -31.67 -37.67 8.68
CA ARG A 172 -31.70 -39.11 8.42
C ARG A 172 -32.51 -39.81 9.50
N LYS A 173 -33.63 -40.42 9.11
CA LYS A 173 -34.51 -41.19 10.00
C LYS A 173 -34.34 -42.68 9.74
N THR A 174 -34.52 -43.48 10.78
CA THR A 174 -34.59 -44.93 10.61
C THR A 174 -35.88 -45.30 9.88
N VAL A 175 -35.89 -46.43 9.16
CA VAL A 175 -37.10 -46.93 8.46
C VAL A 175 -38.27 -47.07 9.45
N ARG A 176 -37.99 -47.47 10.69
CA ARG A 176 -38.98 -47.57 11.77
C ARG A 176 -39.59 -46.21 12.12
N GLN A 177 -38.76 -45.18 12.29
CA GLN A 177 -39.24 -43.84 12.56
C GLN A 177 -40.03 -43.26 11.39
N GLN A 178 -39.55 -43.46 10.15
CA GLN A 178 -40.26 -43.01 8.94
C GLN A 178 -41.65 -43.63 8.86
N LYS A 179 -41.76 -44.95 9.03
CA LYS A 179 -43.05 -45.65 9.09
C LYS A 179 -43.95 -45.06 10.18
N ARG A 180 -43.45 -44.88 11.41
CA ARG A 180 -44.24 -44.29 12.50
C ARG A 180 -44.78 -42.91 12.16
N GLU A 181 -43.96 -42.04 11.57
CA GLU A 181 -44.38 -40.68 11.20
C GLU A 181 -45.39 -40.67 10.04
N THR A 182 -45.25 -41.56 9.06
CA THR A 182 -46.22 -41.72 7.96
C THR A 182 -47.58 -42.19 8.48
N HIS A 183 -47.58 -43.17 9.39
CA HIS A 183 -48.83 -43.76 9.91
C HIS A 183 -49.50 -42.87 10.97
N PHE A 184 -48.71 -42.20 11.83
CA PHE A 184 -49.21 -41.39 12.94
C PHE A 184 -48.62 -39.97 12.94
N PRO A 185 -49.00 -39.12 11.97
CA PRO A 185 -48.58 -37.73 11.98
C PRO A 185 -49.30 -36.96 13.10
N LEU A 186 -48.61 -36.00 13.73
CA LEU A 186 -49.22 -35.04 14.63
C LEU A 186 -50.25 -34.21 13.87
N ARG A 187 -51.53 -34.41 14.20
CA ARG A 187 -52.65 -33.67 13.63
C ARG A 187 -52.96 -32.46 14.51
N LYS A 188 -53.33 -31.34 13.89
CA LYS A 188 -53.82 -30.17 14.62
C LYS A 188 -55.28 -30.41 14.99
N TYR A 189 -55.62 -30.26 16.27
CA TYR A 189 -56.99 -30.34 16.77
C TYR A 189 -57.27 -29.17 17.72
N ALA A 190 -58.55 -28.84 17.87
CA ALA A 190 -59.04 -27.87 18.84
C ALA A 190 -60.05 -28.57 19.75
N VAL A 191 -60.00 -28.28 21.05
CA VAL A 191 -60.98 -28.79 22.01
C VAL A 191 -62.06 -27.74 22.14
N LYS A 192 -63.30 -28.15 21.93
CA LYS A 192 -64.46 -27.29 22.15
C LYS A 192 -64.74 -27.25 23.66
N ALA A 193 -64.79 -26.05 24.22
CA ALA A 193 -65.28 -25.81 25.58
C ALA A 193 -66.82 -25.82 25.61
#